data_AF-A0A0S9Q1L7-F1
#
_entry.id   AF-A0A0S9Q1L7-F1
#
_cell.length_a   1.000
_cell.length_b   1.000
_cell.length_c   1.000
_cell.angle_alpha   90.00
_cell.angle_beta   90.00
_cell.angle_gamma   90.00
#
_symmetry.space_group_name_H-M   'P 1'
#
loop_
_entity.id
_entity.type
_entity.pdbx_description
1 polymer ?
#
loop_
_entity_poly.entity_id
_entity_poly.type
_entity_poly.pdbx_seq_one_letter_code
_entity_poly.pdbx_strand_id
1 'polypeptide(L)'
;MNAIRHPDGLRNLEGHADFDITWPWHRPGGLRAGSTAVLRVKDEARALPFVLPPLLRACDEVLVVDNGSTDGSPEVAAETAERAGLGHRLRQATYPFAVARAGAEHLATHELSVHSLSYFYNWCFAQVATRYSWKWDGDMVLTTEGEVSLGDLAWQVGDVQSIIRVPRHGLYLDSDSHGYLDLGLRNAEEWGYPVGPDFVFTKAFEWEIRSTPEQCRSIGLPHGLCVELKFLDSDEFAHWTDPESFATSFRNKRKRREWAVFQSLRQGVVPDGVHEITAPEGVHIVDHVTQTWLPRAPRPLQVG
;
A
#
# COMPACT_ATOMS: atom_id res chain seq x y z
N MET A 1 11.63 -6.47 26.69
CA MET A 1 10.27 -6.16 26.18
C MET A 1 10.45 -5.22 25.01
N ASN A 2 9.80 -5.51 23.88
CA ASN A 2 9.84 -4.66 22.69
C ASN A 2 9.08 -3.35 23.02
N ALA A 3 9.69 -2.17 22.91
CA ALA A 3 9.13 -0.93 23.48
C ALA A 3 7.79 -0.54 22.85
N ILE A 4 7.53 -1.07 21.65
CA ILE A 4 6.31 -0.88 20.86
C ILE A 4 5.08 -1.63 21.43
N ARG A 5 5.24 -2.57 22.37
CA ARG A 5 4.12 -3.34 22.94
C ARG A 5 3.57 -2.77 24.25
N HIS A 6 3.71 -1.47 24.49
CA HIS A 6 3.16 -0.85 25.69
C HIS A 6 1.62 -0.85 25.61
N PRO A 7 0.91 -1.37 26.63
CA PRO A 7 -0.53 -1.64 26.56
C PRO A 7 -1.36 -0.37 26.39
N ASP A 8 -0.95 0.75 26.99
CA ASP A 8 -1.74 1.99 26.98
C ASP A 8 -1.50 2.87 25.73
N GLY A 9 -0.54 2.51 24.88
CA GLY A 9 -0.07 3.37 23.79
C GLY A 9 1.42 3.65 23.84
N LEU A 10 1.91 4.51 22.94
CA LEU A 10 3.32 4.89 22.83
C LEU A 10 3.50 6.39 22.98
N ARG A 11 4.60 6.78 23.65
CA ARG A 11 5.08 8.17 23.65
C ARG A 11 6.31 8.28 22.78
N ASN A 12 6.41 9.36 22.00
CA ASN A 12 7.59 9.59 21.18
C ASN A 12 8.73 10.23 21.96
N LEU A 13 9.96 9.98 21.52
CA LEU A 13 11.17 10.51 22.15
C LEU A 13 11.30 12.03 22.01
N GLU A 14 10.71 12.60 20.98
CA GLU A 14 10.76 14.02 20.67
C GLU A 14 9.78 14.85 21.50
N GLY A 15 8.86 14.21 22.24
CA GLY A 15 7.91 14.88 23.13
C GLY A 15 6.72 15.54 22.43
N HIS A 16 6.43 15.19 21.18
CA HIS A 16 5.29 15.70 20.42
C HIS A 16 3.98 15.01 20.84
N ALA A 17 3.30 15.51 21.87
CA ALA A 17 2.12 14.87 22.47
C ALA A 17 0.98 14.59 21.47
N ASP A 18 0.78 15.43 20.45
CA ASP A 18 -0.24 15.23 19.40
C ASP A 18 0.03 14.00 18.51
N PHE A 19 1.26 13.49 18.57
CA PHE A 19 1.71 12.30 17.83
C PHE A 19 1.99 11.11 18.76
N ASP A 20 1.61 11.20 20.03
CA ASP A 20 1.55 10.02 20.90
C ASP A 20 0.48 9.06 20.39
N ILE A 21 0.79 7.76 20.45
CA ILE A 21 -0.08 6.72 19.91
C ILE A 21 -1.00 6.26 21.02
N THR A 22 -2.31 6.47 20.83
CA THR A 22 -3.35 5.77 21.59
C THR A 22 -3.93 4.67 20.73
N TRP A 23 -3.83 3.42 21.19
CA TRP A 23 -4.30 2.29 20.39
C TRP A 23 -5.81 2.33 20.13
N PRO A 24 -6.25 1.96 18.93
CA PRO A 24 -7.63 2.17 18.50
C PRO A 24 -8.62 1.26 19.25
N TRP A 25 -8.19 0.07 19.68
CA TRP A 25 -9.00 -0.83 20.50
C TRP A 25 -9.18 -0.38 21.96
N HIS A 26 -8.43 0.62 22.43
CA HIS A 26 -8.61 1.22 23.76
C HIS A 26 -9.50 2.48 23.73
N ARG A 27 -9.87 2.97 22.55
CA ARG A 27 -10.73 4.16 22.42
C ARG A 27 -12.15 3.86 22.90
N PRO A 28 -12.85 4.82 23.53
CA PRO A 28 -14.26 4.67 23.89
C PRO A 28 -15.11 4.26 22.68
N GLY A 29 -16.00 3.28 22.86
CA GLY A 29 -16.82 2.72 21.78
C GLY A 29 -16.18 1.56 21.01
N GLY A 30 -14.87 1.32 21.16
CA GLY A 30 -14.16 0.22 20.53
C GLY A 30 -14.15 0.28 18.99
N LEU A 31 -13.80 -0.84 18.37
CA LEU A 31 -13.70 -0.96 16.92
C LEU A 31 -15.06 -1.35 16.30
N ARG A 32 -15.50 -0.57 15.31
CA ARG A 32 -16.71 -0.88 14.52
C ARG A 32 -16.44 -2.00 13.50
N ALA A 33 -17.49 -2.73 13.11
CA ALA A 33 -17.38 -3.68 12.02
C ALA A 33 -17.00 -2.97 10.69
N GLY A 34 -16.38 -3.71 9.78
CA GLY A 34 -15.93 -3.20 8.48
C GLY A 34 -14.41 -3.10 8.36
N SER A 35 -13.96 -2.39 7.32
CA SER A 35 -12.54 -2.22 7.00
C SER A 35 -12.16 -0.78 6.63
N THR A 36 -10.93 -0.40 7.00
CA THR A 36 -10.32 0.88 6.60
C THR A 36 -9.08 0.60 5.75
N ALA A 37 -9.02 1.17 4.55
CA ALA A 37 -7.77 1.24 3.80
C ALA A 37 -6.94 2.42 4.30
N VAL A 38 -5.68 2.17 4.65
CA VAL A 38 -4.74 3.17 5.15
C VAL A 38 -3.66 3.36 4.10
N LEU A 39 -3.70 4.50 3.42
CA LEU A 39 -2.70 4.93 2.46
C LEU A 39 -1.72 5.86 3.14
N ARG A 40 -0.43 5.55 2.99
CA ARG A 40 0.64 6.53 3.25
C ARG A 40 0.99 7.18 1.92
N VAL A 41 1.00 8.50 1.88
CA VAL A 41 1.20 9.24 0.64
C VAL A 41 2.35 10.23 0.82
N LYS A 42 3.22 10.28 -0.18
CA LYS A 42 4.19 11.34 -0.37
C LYS A 42 4.39 11.54 -1.86
N ASP A 43 3.90 12.66 -2.37
CA ASP A 43 4.01 13.05 -3.77
C ASP A 43 3.37 12.03 -4.75
N GLU A 44 2.11 11.65 -4.51
CA GLU A 44 1.34 10.65 -5.28
C GLU A 44 0.15 11.25 -6.07
N ALA A 45 0.14 12.57 -6.31
CA ALA A 45 -1.00 13.26 -6.94
C ALA A 45 -1.38 12.64 -8.29
N ARG A 46 -0.41 12.12 -9.05
CA ARG A 46 -0.65 11.46 -10.34
C ARG A 46 -1.37 10.12 -10.21
N ALA A 47 -1.13 9.36 -9.14
CA ALA A 47 -1.67 8.01 -8.96
C ALA A 47 -3.04 8.00 -8.26
N LEU A 48 -3.25 8.90 -7.30
CA LEU A 48 -4.47 8.95 -6.49
C LEU A 48 -5.80 8.95 -7.25
N PRO A 49 -5.94 9.61 -8.43
CA PRO A 49 -7.16 9.55 -9.24
C PRO A 49 -7.57 8.14 -9.65
N PHE A 50 -6.62 7.21 -9.80
CA PHE A 50 -6.87 5.82 -10.14
C PHE A 50 -7.04 4.94 -8.89
N VAL A 51 -6.25 5.21 -7.86
CA VAL A 51 -6.19 4.40 -6.63
C VAL A 51 -7.43 4.56 -5.76
N LEU A 52 -7.88 5.81 -5.55
CA LEU A 52 -8.92 6.10 -4.55
C LEU A 52 -10.32 5.59 -4.93
N PRO A 53 -10.83 5.76 -6.17
CA PRO A 53 -12.21 5.39 -6.48
C PRO A 53 -12.58 3.93 -6.15
N PRO A 54 -11.81 2.90 -6.55
CA PRO A 54 -12.16 1.52 -6.21
C PRO A 54 -12.02 1.23 -4.71
N LEU A 55 -11.03 1.82 -4.02
CA LEU A 55 -10.89 1.65 -2.57
C LEU A 55 -12.07 2.25 -1.81
N LEU A 56 -12.50 3.45 -2.19
CA LEU A 56 -13.65 4.13 -1.57
C LEU A 56 -14.94 3.33 -1.76
N ARG A 57 -15.09 2.60 -2.87
CA ARG A 57 -16.25 1.71 -3.08
C ARG A 57 -16.14 0.42 -2.27
N ALA A 58 -14.95 -0.17 -2.17
CA ALA A 58 -14.70 -1.44 -1.50
C ALA A 58 -14.64 -1.35 0.04
N CYS A 59 -14.17 -0.24 0.61
CA CYS A 59 -13.96 -0.08 2.05
C CYS A 59 -15.01 0.81 2.71
N ASP A 60 -15.19 0.65 4.02
CA ASP A 60 -16.06 1.52 4.83
C ASP A 60 -15.44 2.89 5.10
N GLU A 61 -14.11 2.97 5.04
CA GLU A 61 -13.34 4.20 5.19
C GLU A 61 -12.00 4.06 4.44
N VAL A 62 -11.53 5.16 3.87
CA VAL A 62 -10.19 5.29 3.32
C VAL A 62 -9.50 6.42 4.08
N LEU A 63 -8.42 6.09 4.78
CA LEU A 63 -7.55 7.04 5.46
C LEU A 63 -6.33 7.32 4.60
N VAL A 64 -6.20 8.56 4.12
CA VAL A 64 -4.99 9.06 3.48
C VAL A 64 -4.15 9.81 4.52
N VAL A 65 -2.94 9.34 4.76
CA VAL A 65 -1.95 10.03 5.60
C VAL A 65 -0.90 10.66 4.71
N ASP A 66 -0.95 11.97 4.59
CA ASP A 66 0.05 12.76 3.89
C ASP A 66 1.33 12.89 4.72
N ASN A 67 2.48 12.55 4.13
CA ASN A 67 3.80 12.67 4.74
C ASN A 67 4.62 13.79 4.09
N GLY A 68 4.03 14.99 4.04
CA GLY A 68 4.69 16.20 3.56
C GLY A 68 4.84 16.20 2.05
N SER A 69 3.76 15.90 1.32
CA SER A 69 3.74 16.04 -0.13
C SER A 69 3.87 17.51 -0.53
N THR A 70 4.38 17.73 -1.72
CA THR A 70 4.65 19.03 -2.35
C THR A 70 3.97 19.17 -3.72
N ASP A 71 3.34 18.10 -4.21
CA ASP A 71 2.70 18.02 -5.52
C ASP A 71 1.17 18.23 -5.50
N GLY A 72 0.60 18.56 -4.34
CA GLY A 72 -0.85 18.72 -4.15
C GLY A 72 -1.62 17.42 -3.90
N SER A 73 -0.93 16.34 -3.49
CA SER A 73 -1.55 15.05 -3.15
C SER A 73 -2.79 15.15 -2.23
N PRO A 74 -2.79 15.95 -1.13
CA PRO A 74 -3.95 16.07 -0.26
C PRO A 74 -5.19 16.67 -0.96
N GLU A 75 -4.99 17.69 -1.80
CA GLU A 75 -6.04 18.32 -2.58
C GLU A 75 -6.59 17.36 -3.63
N VAL A 76 -5.71 16.67 -4.36
CA VAL A 76 -6.12 15.67 -5.35
C VAL A 76 -6.88 14.51 -4.71
N ALA A 77 -6.49 14.07 -3.50
CA ALA A 77 -7.23 13.05 -2.77
C ALA A 77 -8.67 13.48 -2.48
N ALA A 78 -8.85 14.70 -1.96
CA ALA A 78 -10.17 15.27 -1.68
C ALA A 78 -11.01 15.39 -2.96
N GLU A 79 -10.47 16.02 -4.01
CA GLU A 79 -11.16 16.23 -5.28
C GLU A 79 -11.56 14.91 -5.94
N THR A 80 -10.69 13.89 -5.87
CA THR A 80 -10.96 12.57 -6.42
C THR A 80 -12.13 11.89 -5.70
N ALA A 81 -12.15 11.95 -4.37
CA ALA A 81 -13.24 11.36 -3.58
C ALA A 81 -14.57 12.09 -3.80
N GLU A 82 -14.56 13.43 -3.89
CA GLU A 82 -15.74 14.22 -4.20
C GLU A 82 -16.27 13.94 -5.61
N ARG A 83 -15.38 13.86 -6.61
CA ARG A 83 -15.74 13.52 -7.99
C ARG A 83 -16.35 12.12 -8.09
N ALA A 84 -15.92 11.19 -7.24
CA ALA A 84 -16.50 9.86 -7.14
C ALA A 84 -17.83 9.82 -6.34
N GLY A 85 -18.24 10.93 -5.72
CA GLY A 85 -19.42 10.99 -4.83
C GLY A 85 -19.22 10.26 -3.50
N LEU A 86 -17.97 10.02 -3.12
CA LEU A 86 -17.58 9.18 -1.97
C LEU A 86 -16.72 9.95 -0.95
N GLY A 87 -16.74 11.28 -0.98
CA GLY A 87 -16.01 12.13 -0.02
C GLY A 87 -16.28 11.79 1.45
N HIS A 88 -17.51 11.36 1.77
CA HIS A 88 -17.90 10.93 3.11
C HIS A 88 -17.17 9.66 3.62
N ARG A 89 -16.51 8.90 2.74
CA ARG A 89 -15.67 7.74 3.10
C ARG A 89 -14.19 8.08 3.19
N LEU A 90 -13.77 9.26 2.72
CA LEU A 90 -12.39 9.71 2.81
C LEU A 90 -12.16 10.41 4.14
N ARG A 91 -11.06 10.05 4.81
CA ARG A 91 -10.47 10.82 5.89
C ARG A 91 -9.02 11.11 5.58
N GLN A 92 -8.58 12.30 5.95
CA GLN A 92 -7.19 12.72 5.74
C GLN A 92 -6.53 13.06 7.08
N ALA A 93 -5.23 12.78 7.15
CA ALA A 93 -4.37 13.18 8.26
C ALA A 93 -3.00 13.60 7.71
N THR A 94 -2.30 14.45 8.46
CA THR A 94 -0.95 14.93 8.09
C THR A 94 0.06 14.44 9.11
N TYR A 95 1.18 13.91 8.62
CA TYR A 95 2.33 13.53 9.41
C TYR A 95 3.56 14.33 8.98
N PRO A 96 3.90 15.43 9.69
CA PRO A 96 4.81 16.46 9.20
C PRO A 96 6.30 16.15 9.48
N PHE A 97 6.65 14.91 9.78
CA PHE A 97 8.03 14.53 10.11
C PHE A 97 8.69 13.79 8.94
N ALA A 98 9.98 14.04 8.73
CA ALA A 98 10.79 13.25 7.81
C ALA A 98 10.92 11.81 8.33
N VAL A 99 10.24 10.86 7.69
CA VAL A 99 10.29 9.45 8.07
C VAL A 99 11.51 8.80 7.42
N ALA A 100 12.26 8.01 8.20
CA ALA A 100 13.43 7.28 7.74
C ALA A 100 13.10 6.32 6.59
N ARG A 101 13.94 6.32 5.56
CA ARG A 101 13.83 5.40 4.42
C ARG A 101 14.18 3.97 4.81
N ALA A 102 13.65 3.00 4.07
CA ALA A 102 14.02 1.60 4.23
C ALA A 102 15.54 1.41 4.03
N GLY A 103 16.14 0.52 4.83
CA GLY A 103 17.58 0.26 4.83
C GLY A 103 18.31 0.89 6.02
N ALA A 104 19.47 1.52 5.75
CA ALA A 104 20.38 1.99 6.79
C ALA A 104 19.78 3.12 7.66
N GLU A 105 19.01 4.03 7.05
CA GLU A 105 18.29 5.08 7.79
C GLU A 105 17.30 4.46 8.77
N HIS A 106 16.44 3.54 8.28
CA HIS A 106 15.53 2.80 9.14
C HIS A 106 16.30 2.16 10.28
N LEU A 107 17.35 1.37 10.01
CA LEU A 107 18.12 0.67 11.03
C LEU A 107 18.66 1.63 12.12
N ALA A 108 19.16 2.80 11.73
CA ALA A 108 19.75 3.79 12.64
C ALA A 108 18.72 4.56 13.49
N THR A 109 17.49 4.74 13.00
CA THR A 109 16.46 5.52 13.71
C THR A 109 15.82 4.74 14.86
N HIS A 110 15.80 5.30 16.07
CA HIS A 110 15.19 4.65 17.23
C HIS A 110 13.69 4.37 17.01
N GLU A 111 13.18 3.22 17.47
CA GLU A 111 11.81 2.76 17.19
C GLU A 111 10.67 3.62 17.79
N LEU A 112 10.99 4.39 18.83
CA LEU A 112 10.10 5.37 19.47
C LEU A 112 10.29 6.82 18.96
N SER A 113 11.10 7.04 17.93
CA SER A 113 11.23 8.35 17.30
C SER A 113 10.06 8.60 16.34
N VAL A 114 9.54 9.83 16.27
CA VAL A 114 8.59 10.23 15.21
C VAL A 114 9.15 10.09 13.81
N HIS A 115 10.48 10.03 13.66
CA HIS A 115 11.15 9.78 12.39
C HIS A 115 11.21 8.28 12.02
N SER A 116 10.82 7.39 12.93
CA SER A 116 10.89 5.96 12.71
C SER A 116 9.77 5.47 11.81
N LEU A 117 10.11 4.62 10.84
CA LEU A 117 9.13 3.98 9.96
C LEU A 117 8.11 3.16 10.76
N SER A 118 8.55 2.40 11.78
CA SER A 118 7.64 1.61 12.63
C SER A 118 6.72 2.49 13.48
N TYR A 119 7.23 3.61 13.99
CA TYR A 119 6.42 4.56 14.75
C TYR A 119 5.37 5.22 13.84
N PHE A 120 5.80 5.72 12.68
CA PHE A 120 4.93 6.32 11.67
C PHE A 120 3.77 5.38 11.30
N TYR A 121 4.06 4.12 10.96
CA TYR A 121 3.00 3.16 10.64
C TYR A 121 2.07 2.89 11.83
N ASN A 122 2.59 2.72 13.06
CA ASN A 122 1.72 2.57 14.21
C ASN A 122 0.84 3.81 14.44
N TRP A 123 1.36 5.03 14.22
CA TRP A 123 0.57 6.25 14.31
C TRP A 123 -0.53 6.30 13.25
N CYS A 124 -0.23 5.95 12.00
CA CYS A 124 -1.24 5.88 10.93
C CYS A 124 -2.35 4.90 11.28
N PHE A 125 -2.00 3.68 11.71
CA PHE A 125 -2.97 2.64 12.02
C PHE A 125 -3.67 2.86 13.36
N ALA A 126 -3.10 3.66 14.26
CA ALA A 126 -3.78 4.08 15.47
C ALA A 126 -5.02 4.92 15.16
N GLN A 127 -5.08 5.55 13.98
CA GLN A 127 -6.24 6.32 13.56
C GLN A 127 -7.42 5.46 13.10
N VAL A 128 -7.23 4.17 12.82
CA VAL A 128 -8.28 3.29 12.30
C VAL A 128 -9.39 3.08 13.34
N ALA A 129 -10.65 3.09 12.89
CA ALA A 129 -11.82 2.85 13.75
C ALA A 129 -12.49 1.49 13.50
N THR A 130 -12.10 0.76 12.46
CA THR A 130 -12.69 -0.51 12.05
C THR A 130 -11.93 -1.72 12.59
N ARG A 131 -12.59 -2.87 12.66
CA ARG A 131 -11.97 -4.15 13.09
C ARG A 131 -10.93 -4.69 12.13
N TYR A 132 -10.99 -4.28 10.87
CA TYR A 132 -10.04 -4.69 9.84
C TYR A 132 -9.35 -3.48 9.21
N SER A 133 -8.10 -3.65 8.80
CA SER A 133 -7.32 -2.60 8.17
C SER A 133 -6.55 -3.15 6.97
N TRP A 134 -6.52 -2.38 5.89
CA TRP A 134 -5.67 -2.62 4.74
C TRP A 134 -4.50 -1.64 4.79
N LYS A 135 -3.27 -2.14 4.83
CA LYS A 135 -2.12 -1.34 4.40
C LYS A 135 -2.22 -1.23 2.89
N TRP A 136 -2.03 -0.03 2.35
CA TRP A 136 -2.14 0.19 0.91
C TRP A 136 -1.17 1.29 0.49
N ASP A 137 -0.50 1.10 -0.64
CA ASP A 137 0.43 2.10 -1.16
C ASP A 137 -0.30 3.08 -2.10
N GLY A 138 0.22 4.30 -2.24
CA GLY A 138 -0.39 5.39 -3.01
C GLY A 138 -0.46 5.15 -4.52
N ASP A 139 0.18 4.08 -5.00
CA ASP A 139 0.33 3.65 -6.39
C ASP A 139 -0.37 2.31 -6.68
N MET A 140 -1.07 1.72 -5.70
CA MET A 140 -1.74 0.42 -5.88
C MET A 140 -3.19 0.59 -6.33
N VAL A 141 -3.52 0.11 -7.53
CA VAL A 141 -4.88 0.22 -8.11
C VAL A 141 -5.55 -1.16 -8.14
N LEU A 142 -6.75 -1.23 -7.57
CA LEU A 142 -7.61 -2.41 -7.66
C LEU A 142 -8.19 -2.57 -9.07
N THR A 143 -8.24 -3.80 -9.56
CA THR A 143 -9.08 -4.14 -10.72
C THR A 143 -10.55 -4.24 -10.31
N THR A 144 -11.46 -4.31 -11.29
CA THR A 144 -12.90 -4.51 -10.98
C THR A 144 -13.14 -5.75 -10.12
N GLU A 145 -12.44 -6.85 -10.40
CA GLU A 145 -12.51 -8.06 -9.57
C GLU A 145 -11.90 -7.85 -8.17
N GLY A 146 -10.82 -7.05 -8.09
CA GLY A 146 -10.17 -6.71 -6.83
C GLY A 146 -11.07 -5.88 -5.92
N GLU A 147 -11.79 -4.91 -6.49
CA GLU A 147 -12.78 -4.10 -5.77
C GLU A 147 -13.86 -4.98 -5.13
N VAL A 148 -14.47 -5.89 -5.92
CA VAL A 148 -15.49 -6.82 -5.41
C VAL A 148 -14.91 -7.74 -4.35
N SER A 149 -13.71 -8.29 -4.59
CA SER A 149 -13.06 -9.21 -3.64
C SER A 149 -12.75 -8.55 -2.30
N LEU A 150 -12.24 -7.31 -2.31
CA LEU A 150 -11.97 -6.57 -1.07
C LEU A 150 -13.27 -6.20 -0.34
N GLY A 151 -14.30 -5.77 -1.08
CA GLY A 151 -15.62 -5.46 -0.51
C GLY A 151 -16.28 -6.66 0.17
N ASP A 152 -16.23 -7.83 -0.45
CA ASP A 152 -16.79 -9.07 0.12
C ASP A 152 -16.02 -9.51 1.39
N LEU A 153 -14.69 -9.38 1.39
CA LEU A 153 -13.86 -9.73 2.55
C LEU A 153 -14.12 -8.83 3.75
N ALA A 154 -14.35 -7.53 3.53
CA ALA A 154 -14.68 -6.60 4.60
C ALA A 154 -15.92 -7.05 5.40
N TRP A 155 -16.88 -7.71 4.73
CA TRP A 155 -18.06 -8.30 5.36
C TRP A 155 -17.75 -9.62 6.09
N GLN A 156 -16.87 -10.47 5.55
CA GLN A 156 -16.63 -11.83 6.06
C GLN A 156 -15.60 -11.92 7.20
N VAL A 157 -14.63 -11.00 7.26
CA VAL A 157 -13.48 -11.11 8.18
C VAL A 157 -13.77 -10.49 9.57
N GLY A 158 -14.99 -9.98 9.80
CA GLY A 158 -15.38 -9.30 11.05
C GLY A 158 -15.20 -10.11 12.35
N ASP A 159 -15.13 -11.44 12.25
CA ASP A 159 -14.97 -12.36 13.40
C ASP A 159 -13.79 -13.34 13.25
N VAL A 160 -13.05 -13.32 12.12
CA VAL A 160 -11.92 -14.25 11.89
C VAL A 160 -10.59 -13.49 11.90
N GLN A 161 -9.67 -13.92 12.77
CA GLN A 161 -8.30 -13.43 12.81
C GLN A 161 -7.47 -14.00 11.65
N SER A 162 -7.63 -13.44 10.45
CA SER A 162 -6.86 -13.82 9.26
C SER A 162 -6.11 -12.64 8.67
N ILE A 163 -4.88 -12.89 8.20
CA ILE A 163 -4.09 -11.98 7.38
C ILE A 163 -4.45 -12.22 5.92
N ILE A 164 -4.79 -11.16 5.17
CA ILE A 164 -5.02 -11.26 3.74
C ILE A 164 -3.74 -10.90 2.98
N ARG A 165 -3.32 -11.82 2.11
CA ARG A 165 -2.23 -11.61 1.16
C ARG A 165 -2.78 -11.21 -0.20
N VAL A 166 -2.37 -10.05 -0.71
CA VAL A 166 -2.83 -9.52 -1.99
C VAL A 166 -1.69 -9.63 -3.01
N PRO A 167 -1.89 -10.40 -4.10
CA PRO A 167 -0.97 -10.36 -5.22
C PRO A 167 -1.09 -9.05 -5.98
N ARG A 168 0.05 -8.50 -6.38
CA ARG A 168 0.14 -7.27 -7.18
C ARG A 168 1.08 -7.46 -8.36
N HIS A 169 0.75 -6.79 -9.46
CA HIS A 169 1.50 -6.84 -10.71
C HIS A 169 1.98 -5.42 -11.07
N GLY A 170 3.24 -5.27 -11.46
CA GLY A 170 3.76 -3.97 -11.87
C GLY A 170 3.14 -3.52 -13.18
N LEU A 171 2.55 -2.32 -13.22
CA LEU A 171 2.07 -1.66 -14.43
C LEU A 171 2.96 -0.46 -14.71
N TYR A 172 3.86 -0.62 -15.67
CA TYR A 172 4.83 0.37 -16.09
C TYR A 172 4.22 1.29 -17.14
N LEU A 173 4.17 2.58 -16.85
CA LEU A 173 3.46 3.58 -17.65
C LEU A 173 4.46 4.38 -18.47
N ASP A 174 4.29 4.34 -19.79
CA ASP A 174 5.07 5.10 -20.77
C ASP A 174 4.33 6.37 -21.20
N SER A 175 3.01 6.25 -21.39
CA SER A 175 2.11 7.39 -21.61
C SER A 175 0.70 7.07 -21.12
N ASP A 176 -0.22 8.03 -21.24
CA ASP A 176 -1.62 7.85 -20.85
C ASP A 176 -2.32 6.72 -21.62
N SER A 177 -1.83 6.31 -22.78
CA SER A 177 -2.42 5.25 -23.61
C SER A 177 -1.51 4.05 -23.83
N HIS A 178 -0.30 4.04 -23.27
CA HIS A 178 0.70 3.00 -23.51
C HIS A 178 1.44 2.60 -22.24
N GLY A 179 1.62 1.29 -22.03
CA GLY A 179 2.36 0.77 -20.90
C GLY A 179 2.59 -0.74 -20.98
N TYR A 180 3.17 -1.27 -19.91
CA TYR A 180 3.63 -2.65 -19.82
C TYR A 180 3.20 -3.28 -18.50
N LEU A 181 2.59 -4.46 -18.55
CA LEU A 181 2.16 -5.21 -17.37
C LEU A 181 3.09 -6.39 -17.11
N ASP A 182 3.72 -6.43 -15.94
CA ASP A 182 4.56 -7.55 -15.52
C ASP A 182 3.74 -8.65 -14.82
N LEU A 183 3.59 -9.78 -15.51
CA LEU A 183 3.03 -11.03 -14.97
C LEU A 183 4.11 -12.07 -14.66
N GLY A 184 5.37 -11.82 -14.99
CA GLY A 184 6.47 -12.77 -14.80
C GLY A 184 6.98 -12.85 -13.35
N LEU A 185 6.28 -12.23 -12.39
CA LEU A 185 6.57 -12.36 -10.96
C LEU A 185 5.36 -12.85 -10.17
N ARG A 186 5.47 -14.05 -9.61
CA ARG A 186 4.57 -14.46 -8.54
C ARG A 186 4.95 -13.78 -7.22
N ASN A 187 4.26 -12.68 -6.89
CA ASN A 187 4.33 -12.01 -5.59
C ASN A 187 2.97 -11.98 -4.90
N ALA A 188 2.96 -12.10 -3.57
CA ALA A 188 1.79 -11.88 -2.73
C ALA A 188 2.24 -11.46 -1.33
N GLU A 189 1.99 -10.19 -1.00
CA GLU A 189 2.39 -9.56 0.26
C GLU A 189 1.20 -9.43 1.21
N GLU A 190 1.47 -9.33 2.51
CA GLU A 190 0.45 -9.21 3.56
C GLU A 190 -0.04 -7.75 3.65
N TRP A 191 -1.30 -7.53 3.29
CA TRP A 191 -1.88 -6.18 3.22
C TRP A 191 -3.11 -6.01 4.11
N GLY A 192 -3.92 -7.06 4.26
CA GLY A 192 -5.09 -7.04 5.14
C GLY A 192 -4.77 -7.63 6.51
N TYR A 193 -5.16 -6.95 7.59
CA TYR A 193 -4.95 -7.42 8.95
C TYR A 193 -6.10 -7.06 9.88
N PRO A 194 -6.38 -7.90 10.89
CA PRO A 194 -7.17 -7.49 12.04
C PRO A 194 -6.51 -6.31 12.76
N VAL A 195 -7.33 -5.47 13.38
CA VAL A 195 -6.87 -4.38 14.25
C VAL A 195 -6.93 -4.87 15.69
N GLY A 196 -5.77 -4.96 16.33
CA GLY A 196 -5.65 -5.47 17.70
C GLY A 196 -4.22 -5.48 18.22
N PRO A 197 -4.02 -5.76 19.53
CA PRO A 197 -2.71 -5.71 20.19
C PRO A 197 -1.67 -6.67 19.60
N ASP A 198 -2.14 -7.69 18.88
CA ASP A 198 -1.29 -8.67 18.22
C ASP A 198 -0.74 -8.21 16.86
N PHE A 199 -1.28 -7.13 16.29
CA PHE A 199 -1.00 -6.67 14.92
C PHE A 199 -0.44 -5.23 14.92
N VAL A 200 0.66 -5.02 15.64
CA VAL A 200 1.39 -3.75 15.70
C VAL A 200 2.63 -3.77 14.82
N PHE A 201 3.03 -2.63 14.27
CA PHE A 201 4.27 -2.56 13.49
C PHE A 201 5.47 -2.58 14.40
N THR A 202 6.44 -3.44 14.10
CA THR A 202 7.69 -3.59 14.85
C THR A 202 8.86 -3.27 13.94
N LYS A 203 9.94 -2.77 14.54
CA LYS A 203 11.17 -2.50 13.82
C LYS A 203 11.86 -3.81 13.44
N ALA A 204 12.11 -4.03 12.16
CA ALA A 204 13.04 -5.06 11.69
C ALA A 204 14.33 -4.39 11.18
N PHE A 205 15.23 -5.16 10.56
CA PHE A 205 16.53 -4.62 10.14
C PHE A 205 16.40 -3.52 9.09
N GLU A 206 15.72 -3.81 7.98
CA GLU A 206 15.68 -2.94 6.80
C GLU A 206 14.34 -2.20 6.63
N TRP A 207 13.28 -2.65 7.31
CA TRP A 207 11.93 -2.06 7.24
C TRP A 207 11.07 -2.46 8.45
N GLU A 208 9.84 -1.96 8.51
CA GLU A 208 8.86 -2.33 9.53
C GLU A 208 8.13 -3.64 9.21
N ILE A 209 7.95 -4.51 10.20
CA ILE A 209 7.15 -5.73 10.05
C ILE A 209 5.96 -5.66 10.99
N ARG A 210 4.76 -5.93 10.49
CA ARG A 210 3.59 -6.05 11.36
C ARG A 210 3.67 -7.37 12.12
N SER A 211 3.54 -7.32 13.45
CA SER A 211 3.55 -8.52 14.26
C SER A 211 2.36 -9.40 13.92
N THR A 212 2.57 -10.71 13.94
CA THR A 212 1.54 -11.69 13.62
C THR A 212 1.64 -12.85 14.62
N PRO A 213 0.52 -13.26 15.25
CA PRO A 213 0.50 -14.46 16.09
C PRO A 213 0.82 -15.71 15.28
N GLU A 214 1.53 -16.67 15.88
CA GLU A 214 1.88 -17.94 15.22
C GLU A 214 0.66 -18.71 14.69
N GLN A 215 -0.49 -18.56 15.33
CA GLN A 215 -1.72 -19.28 15.01
C GLN A 215 -2.63 -18.51 14.04
N CYS A 216 -2.21 -17.33 13.56
CA CYS A 216 -3.01 -16.53 12.66
C CYS A 216 -3.09 -17.20 11.28
N ARG A 217 -4.30 -17.28 10.73
CA ARG A 217 -4.50 -17.84 9.38
C ARG A 217 -4.06 -16.82 8.34
N SER A 218 -3.50 -17.30 7.23
CA SER A 218 -3.20 -16.46 6.06
C SER A 218 -4.04 -16.90 4.88
N ILE A 219 -4.70 -15.95 4.23
CA ILE A 219 -5.55 -16.17 3.05
C ILE A 219 -4.92 -15.41 1.88
N GLY A 220 -4.51 -16.13 0.83
CA GLY A 220 -4.01 -15.52 -0.40
C GLY A 220 -5.14 -15.26 -1.38
N LEU A 221 -5.28 -14.01 -1.84
CA LEU A 221 -6.22 -13.68 -2.89
C LEU A 221 -5.70 -14.15 -4.26
N PRO A 222 -6.59 -14.34 -5.25
CA PRO A 222 -6.21 -14.59 -6.64
C PRO A 222 -5.28 -13.51 -7.23
N HIS A 223 -4.47 -13.89 -8.21
CA HIS A 223 -3.69 -12.93 -9.00
C HIS A 223 -4.59 -12.08 -9.91
N GLY A 224 -4.15 -10.86 -10.24
CA GLY A 224 -4.87 -9.97 -11.17
C GLY A 224 -5.92 -9.08 -10.51
N LEU A 225 -5.88 -8.98 -9.17
CA LEU A 225 -6.79 -8.12 -8.40
C LEU A 225 -6.23 -6.72 -8.15
N CYS A 226 -4.91 -6.55 -8.27
CA CYS A 226 -4.23 -5.30 -8.01
C CYS A 226 -3.07 -5.12 -8.98
N VAL A 227 -2.86 -3.89 -9.43
CA VAL A 227 -1.63 -3.43 -10.10
C VAL A 227 -0.93 -2.38 -9.24
N GLU A 228 0.39 -2.26 -9.37
CA GLU A 228 1.21 -1.20 -8.78
C GLU A 228 1.71 -0.32 -9.93
N LEU A 229 1.36 0.96 -9.92
CA LEU A 229 1.72 1.90 -10.98
C LEU A 229 3.20 2.26 -10.89
N LYS A 230 3.90 2.26 -12.03
CA LYS A 230 5.31 2.62 -12.12
C LYS A 230 5.52 3.56 -13.29
N PHE A 231 5.77 4.83 -13.03
CA PHE A 231 5.92 5.82 -14.09
C PHE A 231 7.35 5.82 -14.65
N LEU A 232 7.52 5.50 -15.94
CA LEU A 232 8.85 5.37 -16.56
C LEU A 232 9.59 6.70 -16.74
N ASP A 233 8.86 7.81 -16.63
CA ASP A 233 9.39 9.18 -16.63
C ASP A 233 9.83 9.67 -15.23
N SER A 234 9.66 8.86 -14.18
CA SER A 234 9.90 9.21 -12.78
C SER A 234 11.06 8.41 -12.16
N ASP A 235 11.57 8.85 -11.00
CA ASP A 235 12.57 8.10 -10.21
C ASP A 235 11.91 7.16 -9.20
N GLU A 236 11.42 6.03 -9.71
CA GLU A 236 10.74 4.95 -8.97
C GLU A 236 11.47 4.46 -7.70
N PHE A 237 12.80 4.60 -7.63
CA PHE A 237 13.61 4.00 -6.56
C PHE A 237 14.10 5.02 -5.52
N ALA A 238 13.64 6.28 -5.58
CA ALA A 238 14.07 7.36 -4.67
C ALA A 238 13.82 7.08 -3.17
N HIS A 239 12.87 6.19 -2.84
CA HIS A 239 12.57 5.77 -1.47
C HIS A 239 13.59 4.80 -0.86
N TRP A 240 14.60 4.36 -1.63
CA TRP A 240 15.68 3.50 -1.15
C TRP A 240 17.00 4.26 -1.02
N THR A 241 17.80 3.92 -0.02
CA THR A 241 19.09 4.57 0.22
C THR A 241 20.17 4.15 -0.78
N ASP A 242 20.12 2.92 -1.29
CA ASP A 242 21.08 2.40 -2.27
C ASP A 242 20.42 1.33 -3.18
N PRO A 243 20.02 1.66 -4.42
CA PRO A 243 19.48 0.70 -5.38
C PRO A 243 20.47 -0.39 -5.81
N GLU A 244 21.79 -0.17 -5.71
CA GLU A 244 22.80 -1.20 -6.02
C GLU A 244 22.78 -2.34 -4.99
N SER A 245 22.30 -2.06 -3.76
CA SER A 245 22.09 -3.07 -2.71
C SER A 245 21.05 -4.15 -3.09
N PHE A 246 20.21 -3.91 -4.11
CA PHE A 246 19.28 -4.93 -4.59
C PHE A 246 20.02 -6.14 -5.18
N ALA A 247 21.18 -5.92 -5.82
CA ALA A 247 21.95 -6.99 -6.47
C ALA A 247 22.47 -8.04 -5.46
N THR A 248 22.78 -7.63 -4.23
CA THR A 248 23.56 -8.43 -3.26
C THR A 248 22.72 -9.18 -2.23
N SER A 249 21.45 -8.83 -2.02
CA SER A 249 20.60 -9.48 -1.00
C SER A 249 19.62 -10.50 -1.59
N PHE A 250 19.63 -11.73 -1.05
CA PHE A 250 18.64 -12.78 -1.37
C PHE A 250 17.20 -12.37 -1.00
N ARG A 251 17.03 -11.43 -0.06
CA ARG A 251 15.72 -10.91 0.37
C ARG A 251 15.08 -9.96 -0.65
N ASN A 252 15.84 -9.55 -1.68
CA ASN A 252 15.42 -8.55 -2.67
C ASN A 252 15.09 -9.14 -4.05
N LYS A 253 14.75 -10.44 -4.17
CA LYS A 253 14.43 -11.07 -5.48
C LYS A 253 13.37 -10.30 -6.26
N ARG A 254 12.30 -9.84 -5.59
CA ARG A 254 11.27 -8.97 -6.17
C ARG A 254 11.86 -7.65 -6.66
N LYS A 255 12.52 -6.90 -5.78
CA LYS A 255 13.10 -5.59 -6.10
C LYS A 255 14.14 -5.68 -7.22
N ARG A 256 14.92 -6.76 -7.30
CA ARG A 256 15.80 -7.04 -8.45
C ARG A 256 15.04 -7.18 -9.76
N ARG A 257 13.91 -7.90 -9.77
CA ARG A 257 13.09 -8.02 -10.99
C ARG A 257 12.48 -6.69 -11.36
N GLU A 258 11.86 -5.99 -10.40
CA GLU A 258 11.26 -4.67 -10.64
C GLU A 258 12.28 -3.71 -11.24
N TRP A 259 13.49 -3.68 -10.69
CA TRP A 259 14.60 -2.87 -11.20
C TRP A 259 15.03 -3.31 -12.60
N ALA A 260 15.23 -4.61 -12.83
CA ALA A 260 15.62 -5.13 -14.15
C ALA A 260 14.57 -4.80 -15.23
N VAL A 261 13.29 -5.01 -14.94
CA VAL A 261 12.19 -4.68 -15.86
C VAL A 261 12.17 -3.18 -16.14
N PHE A 262 12.24 -2.34 -15.11
CA PHE A 262 12.23 -0.89 -15.26
C PHE A 262 13.38 -0.40 -16.17
N GLN A 263 14.59 -0.91 -15.96
CA GLN A 263 15.76 -0.55 -16.77
C GLN A 263 15.65 -1.05 -18.21
N SER A 264 15.17 -2.29 -18.43
CA SER A 264 14.97 -2.83 -19.78
C SER A 264 13.92 -2.04 -20.56
N LEU A 265 12.79 -1.68 -19.94
CA LEU A 265 11.74 -0.90 -20.57
C LEU A 265 12.22 0.50 -20.96
N ARG A 266 13.02 1.16 -20.10
CA ARG A 266 13.65 2.45 -20.44
C ARG A 266 14.65 2.37 -21.60
N GLN A 267 15.14 1.18 -21.92
CA GLN A 267 16.00 0.91 -23.07
C GLN A 267 15.21 0.44 -24.30
N GLY A 268 13.87 0.40 -24.23
CA GLY A 268 13.00 -0.09 -25.30
C GLY A 268 12.99 -1.61 -25.46
N VAL A 269 13.40 -2.36 -24.44
CA VAL A 269 13.42 -3.83 -24.45
C VAL A 269 12.32 -4.36 -23.54
N VAL A 270 11.41 -5.17 -24.07
CA VAL A 270 10.33 -5.83 -23.32
C VAL A 270 10.82 -7.19 -22.81
N PRO A 271 10.98 -7.39 -21.48
CA PRO A 271 11.46 -8.65 -20.92
C PRO A 271 10.42 -9.77 -20.92
N ASP A 272 10.87 -11.01 -20.70
CA ASP A 272 9.98 -12.16 -20.55
C ASP A 272 8.98 -11.99 -19.38
N GLY A 273 7.72 -12.35 -19.66
CA GLY A 273 6.60 -12.21 -18.72
C GLY A 273 6.06 -10.78 -18.61
N VAL A 274 6.58 -9.84 -19.39
CA VAL A 274 6.06 -8.47 -19.49
C VAL A 274 5.22 -8.34 -20.77
N HIS A 275 4.03 -7.80 -20.63
CA HIS A 275 3.06 -7.64 -21.71
C HIS A 275 2.94 -6.17 -22.07
N GLU A 276 3.26 -5.83 -23.32
CA GLU A 276 3.01 -4.49 -23.88
C GLU A 276 1.52 -4.31 -24.17
N ILE A 277 0.96 -3.17 -23.77
CA ILE A 277 -0.47 -2.89 -23.83
C ILE A 277 -0.69 -1.46 -24.32
N THR A 278 -1.50 -1.31 -25.36
CA THR A 278 -2.02 -0.03 -25.83
C THR A 278 -3.50 0.08 -25.51
N ALA A 279 -3.89 1.17 -24.85
CA ALA A 279 -5.27 1.48 -24.55
C ALA A 279 -6.02 2.00 -25.80
N PRO A 280 -7.33 1.76 -25.91
CA PRO A 280 -8.16 2.39 -26.93
C PRO A 280 -8.13 3.93 -26.85
N GLU A 281 -8.45 4.60 -27.96
CA GLU A 281 -8.54 6.06 -28.01
C GLU A 281 -9.48 6.61 -26.94
N GLY A 282 -9.04 7.64 -26.22
CA GLY A 282 -9.80 8.30 -25.15
C GLY A 282 -9.89 7.52 -23.83
N VAL A 283 -9.21 6.37 -23.70
CA VAL A 283 -9.17 5.57 -22.46
C VAL A 283 -7.75 5.60 -21.89
N HIS A 284 -7.63 5.94 -20.61
CA HIS A 284 -6.34 5.87 -19.93
C HIS A 284 -5.90 4.41 -19.75
N ILE A 285 -4.61 4.13 -19.91
CA ILE A 285 -4.06 2.77 -19.84
C ILE A 285 -4.33 2.09 -18.50
N VAL A 286 -4.31 2.83 -17.40
CA VAL A 286 -4.65 2.30 -16.07
C VAL A 286 -6.09 1.79 -16.04
N ASP A 287 -7.05 2.55 -16.56
CA ASP A 287 -8.46 2.12 -16.64
C ASP A 287 -8.62 0.94 -17.60
N HIS A 288 -7.96 0.99 -18.76
CA HIS A 288 -8.00 -0.11 -19.71
C HIS A 288 -7.50 -1.42 -19.10
N VAL A 289 -6.34 -1.37 -18.42
CA VAL A 289 -5.75 -2.54 -17.78
C VAL A 289 -6.64 -3.05 -16.66
N THR A 290 -7.07 -2.19 -15.75
CA THR A 290 -7.76 -2.59 -14.52
C THR A 290 -9.24 -2.94 -14.70
N GLN A 291 -9.90 -2.40 -15.72
CA GLN A 291 -11.33 -2.60 -15.96
C GLN A 291 -11.62 -3.53 -17.13
N THR A 292 -10.68 -3.69 -18.07
CA THR A 292 -10.92 -4.47 -19.30
C THR A 292 -9.88 -5.57 -19.52
N TRP A 293 -8.60 -5.24 -19.62
CA TRP A 293 -7.58 -6.19 -20.05
C TRP A 293 -7.38 -7.30 -19.01
N LEU A 294 -7.09 -6.96 -17.75
CA LEU A 294 -6.85 -7.94 -16.68
C LEU A 294 -8.11 -8.75 -16.34
N PRO A 295 -9.30 -8.14 -16.16
CA PRO A 295 -10.52 -8.90 -15.90
C PRO A 295 -10.91 -9.89 -17.01
N ARG A 296 -10.48 -9.65 -18.26
CA ARG A 296 -10.75 -10.55 -19.40
C ARG A 296 -9.64 -11.56 -19.66
N ALA A 297 -8.52 -11.47 -18.95
CA ALA A 297 -7.43 -12.40 -19.13
C ALA A 297 -7.84 -13.82 -18.68
N PRO A 298 -7.49 -14.88 -19.45
CA PRO A 298 -7.80 -16.26 -19.07
C PRO A 298 -7.29 -16.61 -17.68
N ARG A 299 -8.10 -17.35 -16.92
CA ARG A 299 -7.76 -17.83 -15.58
C ARG A 299 -7.37 -19.32 -15.61
N PRO A 300 -6.41 -19.77 -14.76
CA PRO A 300 -5.58 -18.95 -13.88
C PRO A 300 -4.60 -18.08 -14.69
N LEU A 301 -4.28 -16.90 -14.17
CA LEU A 301 -3.25 -16.07 -14.81
C LEU A 301 -1.94 -16.85 -14.84
N GLN A 302 -1.29 -16.85 -16.00
CA GLN A 302 0.06 -17.38 -16.13
C GLN A 302 1.02 -16.39 -15.48
N VAL A 303 1.46 -16.72 -14.27
CA VAL A 303 2.41 -15.94 -13.50
C VAL A 303 3.69 -16.75 -13.29
N GLY A 304 4.84 -16.07 -13.40
CA GLY A 304 6.17 -16.69 -13.35
C GLY A 304 6.50 -17.41 -12.05
#